data_AF-H5X1L2-F1
#
_entry.id   AF-H5X1L2-F1
#
_cell.length_a   1.000
_cell.length_b   1.000
_cell.length_c   1.000
_cell.angle_alpha   90.00
_cell.angle_beta   90.00
_cell.angle_gamma   90.00
#
_symmetry.space_group_name_H-M   'P 1'
#
loop_
_entity.id
_entity.type
_entity.pdbx_description
1 polymer ?
#
loop_
_entity_poly.entity_id
_entity_poly.type
_entity_poly.pdbx_seq_one_letter_code
_entity_poly.pdbx_strand_id
1 'polypeptide(L)'
;MSTLRFGYGSNGFANHRLDDALAVIADLGYSGVALTLDHAHLDPFADDVARQTRRLATRLGELGLGVVVETGARFALDPWRKHQPTLLSDEPGPRLDFLRRAAAIAEDLGAECVSFWSGVKPSGVDDATAWRRLLDGISDVLDDTRVRLALEPEPGHFVQHVEQALRLRAELDSPGRLGITLDVGHCVAVEPVSAAECVHLVADVLFNVQLDDMRTGVHEHLEFGEGELDLTGTLAALAEIGYRGLAAVELPRHSHAAPDVARRSLKALHAADWLADAERAVRADPVRVRTLFPAVGRKVGRAALRPEVDPGGLVYGTVDERARGRLLAALAESLPPQDLAKEVAELYRYGDGAERRGVLRALHLLPDEIADTGTGLVADALRANDTGLVAAALGPFAAAHLDDHSWRHGVLKCLFVGVPTAAVAGLADRTDGELIRMVADYVAERKAAGRTVPADAEAILQEAR
;
A
#
# COMPACT_ATOMS: atom_id res chain seq x y z
N MET A 1 -11.47 16.98 -1.17
CA MET A 1 -11.17 16.02 -2.24
C MET A 1 -9.74 16.26 -2.61
N SER A 2 -8.91 15.28 -2.28
CA SER A 2 -7.51 15.19 -2.65
C SER A 2 -7.32 15.49 -4.14
N THR A 3 -6.21 16.17 -4.45
CA THR A 3 -5.84 16.65 -5.79
C THR A 3 -4.72 15.79 -6.40
N LEU A 4 -4.49 14.59 -5.86
CA LEU A 4 -3.43 13.70 -6.33
C LEU A 4 -3.72 13.26 -7.78
N ARG A 5 -2.66 13.23 -8.58
CA ARG A 5 -2.72 12.83 -9.98
C ARG A 5 -2.12 11.43 -10.11
N PHE A 6 -2.99 10.44 -10.24
CA PHE A 6 -2.55 9.06 -10.41
C PHE A 6 -2.12 8.79 -11.85
N GLY A 7 -0.96 8.14 -12.01
CA GLY A 7 -0.46 7.65 -13.29
C GLY A 7 -0.27 6.14 -13.28
N TYR A 8 0.18 5.60 -14.41
CA TYR A 8 0.58 4.19 -14.52
C TYR A 8 1.88 4.06 -15.30
N GLY A 9 2.78 3.20 -14.83
CA GLY A 9 4.06 2.87 -15.44
C GLY A 9 3.87 2.08 -16.73
N SER A 10 4.41 2.60 -17.82
CA SER A 10 4.31 1.93 -19.13
C SER A 10 5.05 0.59 -19.15
N ASN A 11 6.03 0.36 -18.27
CA ASN A 11 6.67 -0.94 -18.12
C ASN A 11 5.71 -2.06 -17.67
N GLY A 12 4.59 -1.71 -17.03
CA GLY A 12 3.50 -2.62 -16.69
C GLY A 12 2.60 -2.94 -17.88
N PHE A 13 2.87 -2.37 -19.05
CA PHE A 13 2.20 -2.59 -20.33
C PHE A 13 3.15 -3.08 -21.43
N ALA A 14 4.30 -3.65 -21.10
CA ALA A 14 5.36 -4.01 -22.07
C ALA A 14 4.94 -4.97 -23.20
N ASN A 15 3.79 -5.65 -23.08
CA ASN A 15 3.21 -6.51 -24.11
C ASN A 15 2.26 -5.78 -25.08
N HIS A 16 2.00 -4.48 -24.86
CA HIS A 16 1.14 -3.64 -25.70
C HIS A 16 1.99 -2.74 -26.59
N ARG A 17 1.42 -2.26 -27.69
CA ARG A 17 1.97 -1.09 -28.38
C ARG A 17 1.73 0.13 -27.50
N LEU A 18 2.63 1.11 -27.57
CA LEU A 18 2.53 2.32 -26.74
C LEU A 18 1.17 3.02 -26.92
N ASP A 19 0.68 3.21 -28.15
CA ASP A 19 -0.60 3.89 -28.38
C ASP A 19 -1.80 3.14 -27.76
N ASP A 20 -1.78 1.81 -27.77
CA ASP A 20 -2.83 0.97 -27.16
C ASP A 20 -2.75 1.05 -25.63
N ALA A 21 -1.54 1.01 -25.07
CA ALA A 21 -1.32 1.17 -23.63
C ALA A 21 -1.83 2.54 -23.13
N LEU A 22 -1.48 3.62 -23.83
CA LEU A 22 -1.91 4.98 -23.48
C LEU A 22 -3.43 5.14 -23.57
N ALA A 23 -4.07 4.54 -24.57
CA ALA A 23 -5.53 4.55 -24.68
C ALA A 23 -6.18 3.84 -23.49
N VAL A 24 -5.69 2.66 -23.10
CA VAL A 24 -6.21 1.93 -21.92
C VAL A 24 -6.00 2.75 -20.64
N ILE A 25 -4.82 3.33 -20.44
CA ILE A 25 -4.50 4.15 -19.26
C ILE A 25 -5.46 5.36 -19.17
N ALA A 26 -5.66 6.08 -20.28
CA ALA A 26 -6.58 7.21 -20.33
C ALA A 26 -8.05 6.80 -20.12
N ASP A 27 -8.52 5.74 -20.79
CA ASP A 27 -9.90 5.25 -20.70
C ASP A 27 -10.27 4.75 -19.29
N LEU A 28 -9.30 4.22 -18.55
CA LEU A 28 -9.49 3.85 -17.14
C LEU A 28 -9.63 5.07 -16.22
N GLY A 29 -9.14 6.24 -16.64
CA GLY A 29 -9.23 7.50 -15.90
C GLY A 29 -7.94 7.92 -15.18
N TYR A 30 -6.78 7.38 -15.57
CA TYR A 30 -5.49 7.89 -15.07
C TYR A 30 -5.21 9.30 -15.62
N SER A 31 -4.46 10.09 -14.85
CA SER A 31 -4.08 11.47 -15.20
C SER A 31 -2.72 11.56 -15.91
N GLY A 32 -1.99 10.45 -16.04
CA GLY A 32 -0.68 10.45 -16.70
C GLY A 32 -0.04 9.08 -16.82
N VAL A 33 1.14 9.07 -17.42
CA VAL A 33 1.96 7.87 -17.65
C VAL A 33 3.38 8.11 -17.16
N ALA A 34 3.93 7.12 -16.46
CA ALA A 34 5.37 7.02 -16.25
C ALA A 34 5.95 6.26 -17.45
N LEU A 35 6.55 6.99 -18.39
CA LEU A 35 7.05 6.47 -19.66
C LEU A 35 8.46 5.92 -19.46
N THR A 36 8.59 4.61 -19.49
CA THR A 36 9.87 3.91 -19.46
C THR A 36 10.43 3.89 -20.88
N LEU A 37 11.58 4.54 -21.07
CA LEU A 37 12.28 4.52 -22.36
C LEU A 37 12.91 3.15 -22.59
N ASP A 38 12.34 2.38 -23.50
CA ASP A 38 12.75 1.02 -23.84
C ASP A 38 12.38 0.71 -25.30
N HIS A 39 12.94 -0.36 -25.84
CA HIS A 39 12.75 -0.87 -27.21
C HIS A 39 11.28 -1.04 -27.60
N ALA A 40 10.42 -1.38 -26.64
CA ALA A 40 9.00 -1.67 -26.89
C ALA A 40 8.14 -0.42 -27.09
N HIS A 41 8.46 0.69 -26.42
CA HIS A 41 7.59 1.86 -26.35
C HIS A 41 8.20 3.09 -27.02
N LEU A 42 9.36 3.54 -26.56
CA LEU A 42 10.09 4.65 -27.15
C LEU A 42 11.59 4.39 -26.97
N ASP A 43 12.21 3.89 -28.04
CA ASP A 43 13.65 3.65 -28.07
C ASP A 43 14.40 5.00 -28.22
N PRO A 44 15.19 5.41 -27.21
CA PRO A 44 15.95 6.67 -27.25
C PRO A 44 17.07 6.69 -28.29
N PHE A 45 17.44 5.53 -28.85
CA PHE A 45 18.50 5.37 -29.85
C PHE A 45 17.98 5.21 -31.27
N ALA A 46 16.66 5.15 -31.49
CA ALA A 46 16.08 5.06 -32.82
C ALA A 46 16.43 6.30 -33.67
N ASP A 47 16.77 6.07 -34.95
CA ASP A 47 17.14 7.15 -35.89
C ASP A 47 16.05 8.22 -36.04
N ASP A 48 14.78 7.84 -35.84
CA ASP A 48 13.63 8.72 -35.93
C ASP A 48 13.01 9.11 -34.59
N VAL A 49 13.72 8.91 -33.47
CA VAL A 49 13.21 9.18 -32.11
C VAL A 49 12.59 10.57 -31.99
N ALA A 50 13.21 11.62 -32.52
CA ALA A 50 12.65 12.98 -32.45
C ALA A 50 11.26 13.10 -33.12
N ARG A 51 11.01 12.36 -34.21
CA ARG A 51 9.69 12.30 -34.84
C ARG A 51 8.71 11.50 -33.99
N GLN A 52 9.15 10.38 -33.42
CA GLN A 52 8.34 9.56 -32.52
C GLN A 52 7.92 10.37 -31.28
N THR A 53 8.86 11.09 -30.66
CA THR A 53 8.62 11.95 -29.49
C THR A 53 7.59 13.03 -29.79
N ARG A 54 7.66 13.73 -30.92
CA ARG A 54 6.63 14.73 -31.30
C ARG A 54 5.24 14.12 -31.50
N ARG A 55 5.17 12.94 -32.11
CA ARG A 55 3.90 12.20 -32.26
C ARG A 55 3.35 11.82 -30.89
N LEU A 56 4.21 11.33 -30.00
CA LEU A 56 3.85 10.97 -28.63
C LEU A 56 3.37 12.19 -27.83
N ALA A 57 4.06 13.34 -27.90
CA ALA A 57 3.63 14.57 -27.26
C ALA A 57 2.21 14.99 -27.71
N THR A 58 1.93 14.91 -29.01
CA THR A 58 0.60 15.18 -29.56
C THR A 58 -0.42 14.20 -28.98
N ARG A 59 -0.09 12.91 -28.96
CA ARG A 59 -0.97 11.86 -28.46
C ARG A 59 -1.28 11.99 -26.97
N LEU A 60 -0.28 12.30 -26.15
CA LEU A 60 -0.45 12.58 -24.72
C LEU A 60 -1.38 13.79 -24.51
N GLY A 61 -1.22 14.85 -25.31
CA GLY A 61 -2.10 16.01 -25.29
C GLY A 61 -3.55 15.70 -25.66
N GLU A 62 -3.77 14.87 -26.69
CA GLU A 62 -5.12 14.40 -27.08
C GLU A 62 -5.80 13.58 -25.98
N LEU A 63 -5.01 12.77 -25.27
CA LEU A 63 -5.49 11.91 -24.17
C LEU A 63 -5.57 12.66 -22.82
N GLY A 64 -5.03 13.86 -22.73
CA GLY A 64 -4.95 14.62 -21.47
C GLY A 64 -4.02 13.99 -20.43
N LEU A 65 -3.02 13.21 -20.85
CA LEU A 65 -2.09 12.52 -19.96
C LEU A 65 -0.85 13.39 -19.68
N GLY A 66 -0.54 13.62 -18.40
CA GLY A 66 0.79 14.08 -17.98
C GLY A 66 1.85 12.97 -18.17
N VAL A 67 3.12 13.33 -18.10
CA VAL A 67 4.21 12.36 -18.29
C VAL A 67 5.40 12.59 -17.37
N VAL A 68 5.93 11.50 -16.84
CA VAL A 68 7.28 11.39 -16.27
C VAL A 68 8.08 10.45 -17.17
N VAL A 69 9.35 10.72 -17.38
CA VAL A 69 10.25 9.84 -18.15
C VAL A 69 11.07 8.99 -17.18
N GLU A 70 11.16 7.69 -17.43
CA GLU A 70 11.93 6.76 -16.61
C GLU A 70 13.02 6.07 -17.42
N THR A 71 14.13 5.78 -16.75
CA THR A 71 15.33 5.18 -17.37
C THR A 71 15.64 3.77 -16.85
N GLY A 72 14.60 3.09 -16.35
CA GLY A 72 14.65 1.77 -15.72
C GLY A 72 14.69 0.56 -16.67
N ALA A 73 14.71 0.77 -17.98
CA ALA A 73 14.72 -0.31 -18.98
C ALA A 73 15.89 -1.29 -18.80
N ARG A 74 15.56 -2.59 -18.77
CA ARG A 74 16.50 -3.65 -18.33
C ARG A 74 17.65 -3.86 -19.28
N PHE A 75 17.43 -3.79 -20.60
CA PHE A 75 18.43 -4.15 -21.60
C PHE A 75 18.57 -3.07 -22.68
N ALA A 76 18.31 -1.82 -22.33
CA ALA A 76 18.40 -0.68 -23.25
C ALA A 76 19.83 -0.46 -23.77
N LEU A 77 20.85 -0.70 -22.92
CA LEU A 77 22.26 -0.41 -23.25
C LEU A 77 23.11 -1.66 -23.48
N ASP A 78 22.75 -2.78 -22.86
CA ASP A 78 23.46 -4.06 -22.99
C ASP A 78 22.42 -5.20 -23.03
N PRO A 79 22.41 -6.05 -24.08
CA PRO A 79 21.44 -7.13 -24.22
C PRO A 79 21.69 -8.32 -23.29
N TRP A 80 22.86 -8.41 -22.65
CA TRP A 80 23.26 -9.51 -21.76
C TRP A 80 23.23 -9.11 -20.29
N ARG A 81 23.55 -7.85 -20.00
CA ARG A 81 23.74 -7.37 -18.62
C ARG A 81 22.66 -6.36 -18.27
N LYS A 82 21.75 -6.79 -17.40
CA LYS A 82 20.66 -5.94 -16.88
C LYS A 82 21.24 -4.61 -16.41
N HIS A 83 20.72 -3.54 -17.01
CA HIS A 83 20.98 -2.14 -16.75
C HIS A 83 22.41 -1.63 -16.92
N GLN A 84 23.35 -2.44 -17.40
CA GLN A 84 24.75 -2.01 -17.55
C GLN A 84 24.98 -1.32 -18.90
N PRO A 85 25.91 -0.36 -18.98
CA PRO A 85 26.66 0.25 -17.87
C PRO A 85 25.80 1.21 -17.02
N THR A 86 26.29 1.53 -15.82
CA THR A 86 25.72 2.53 -14.90
C THR A 86 26.71 3.68 -14.69
N LEU A 87 26.33 4.70 -13.92
CA LEU A 87 27.27 5.78 -13.54
C LEU A 87 28.42 5.27 -12.66
N LEU A 88 28.30 4.07 -12.07
CA LEU A 88 29.33 3.44 -11.24
C LEU A 88 30.37 2.66 -12.07
N SER A 89 30.09 2.41 -13.35
CA SER A 89 30.95 1.65 -14.26
C SER A 89 32.26 2.38 -14.55
N ASP A 90 33.29 1.64 -14.96
CA ASP A 90 34.58 2.24 -15.37
C ASP A 90 34.43 3.15 -16.60
N GLU A 91 33.56 2.76 -17.54
CA GLU A 91 33.21 3.54 -18.71
C GLU A 91 31.72 3.89 -18.71
N PRO A 92 31.30 5.00 -18.07
CA PRO A 92 29.89 5.38 -17.93
C PRO A 92 29.31 6.05 -19.20
N GLY A 93 30.11 6.22 -20.26
CA GLY A 93 29.75 6.95 -21.47
C GLY A 93 28.38 6.60 -22.06
N PRO A 94 28.05 5.32 -22.29
CA PRO A 94 26.73 4.93 -22.79
C PRO A 94 25.57 5.29 -21.84
N ARG A 95 25.79 5.23 -20.52
CA ARG A 95 24.79 5.64 -19.53
C ARG A 95 24.59 7.15 -19.54
N LEU A 96 25.67 7.92 -19.62
CA LEU A 96 25.59 9.38 -19.74
C LEU A 96 24.86 9.81 -21.02
N ASP A 97 25.15 9.18 -22.16
CA ASP A 97 24.41 9.43 -23.41
C ASP A 97 22.92 9.09 -23.27
N PHE A 98 22.58 7.96 -22.65
CA PHE A 98 21.19 7.60 -22.39
C PHE A 98 20.46 8.64 -21.53
N LEU A 99 21.06 9.09 -20.42
CA LEU A 99 20.45 10.10 -19.55
C LEU A 99 20.27 11.44 -20.27
N ARG A 100 21.23 11.86 -21.10
CA ARG A 100 21.11 13.08 -21.93
C ARG A 100 19.99 12.96 -22.97
N ARG A 101 19.86 11.81 -23.63
CA ARG A 101 18.76 11.53 -24.56
C ARG A 101 17.41 11.52 -23.86
N ALA A 102 17.34 10.89 -22.69
CA ALA A 102 16.14 10.89 -21.85
C ALA A 102 15.74 12.31 -21.46
N ALA A 103 16.71 13.17 -21.10
CA ALA A 103 16.47 14.58 -20.82
C ALA A 103 15.95 15.35 -22.04
N ALA A 104 16.52 15.15 -23.23
CA ALA A 104 16.03 15.78 -24.46
C ALA A 104 14.60 15.32 -24.81
N ILE A 105 14.31 14.02 -24.67
CA ILE A 105 12.97 13.47 -24.86
C ILE A 105 11.99 14.05 -23.83
N ALA A 106 12.39 14.13 -22.56
CA ALA A 106 11.58 14.72 -21.50
C ALA A 106 11.25 16.20 -21.78
N GLU A 107 12.21 16.98 -22.27
CA GLU A 107 11.99 18.37 -22.67
C GLU A 107 10.97 18.47 -23.82
N ASP A 108 11.14 17.67 -24.88
CA ASP A 108 10.22 17.63 -26.03
C ASP A 108 8.79 17.16 -25.65
N LEU A 109 8.67 16.29 -24.65
CA LEU A 109 7.39 15.81 -24.12
C LEU A 109 6.74 16.77 -23.10
N GLY A 110 7.50 17.72 -22.55
CA GLY A 110 7.08 18.52 -21.40
C GLY A 110 6.93 17.69 -20.12
N ALA A 111 7.77 16.68 -19.94
CA ALA A 111 7.73 15.78 -18.80
C ALA A 111 8.06 16.48 -17.48
N GLU A 112 7.44 16.02 -16.39
CA GLU A 112 7.61 16.62 -15.05
C GLU A 112 9.03 16.44 -14.50
N CYS A 113 9.65 15.29 -14.80
CA CYS A 113 11.05 14.99 -14.56
C CYS A 113 11.53 13.75 -15.34
N VAL A 114 12.83 13.47 -15.25
CA VAL A 114 13.45 12.19 -15.61
C VAL A 114 13.82 11.45 -14.32
N SER A 115 13.23 10.27 -14.09
CA SER A 115 13.62 9.36 -13.01
C SER A 115 14.82 8.50 -13.42
N PHE A 116 15.78 8.39 -12.50
CA PHE A 116 16.98 7.55 -12.66
C PHE A 116 17.47 7.03 -11.32
N TRP A 117 18.33 6.02 -11.33
CA TRP A 117 18.86 5.36 -10.13
C TRP A 117 20.40 5.25 -10.18
N SER A 118 21.04 4.88 -9.07
CA SER A 118 22.51 4.75 -8.99
C SER A 118 23.08 3.47 -9.61
N GLY A 119 22.40 2.34 -9.37
CA GLY A 119 22.77 1.02 -9.84
C GLY A 119 23.47 0.22 -8.77
N VAL A 120 23.65 -1.07 -9.03
CA VAL A 120 24.43 -1.97 -8.16
C VAL A 120 25.90 -1.61 -8.25
N LYS A 121 26.56 -1.44 -7.09
CA LYS A 121 28.00 -1.22 -7.03
C LYS A 121 28.76 -2.43 -7.62
N PRO A 122 29.67 -2.23 -8.59
CA PRO A 122 30.52 -3.31 -9.09
C PRO A 122 31.40 -3.88 -7.96
N SER A 123 31.56 -5.22 -7.91
CA SER A 123 32.25 -5.91 -6.81
C SER A 123 33.73 -5.52 -6.64
N GLY A 124 34.38 -5.10 -7.72
CA GLY A 124 35.78 -4.66 -7.72
C GLY A 124 35.99 -3.18 -7.38
N VAL A 125 34.93 -2.42 -7.13
CA VAL A 125 34.98 -0.97 -6.90
C VAL A 125 34.73 -0.68 -5.41
N ASP A 126 35.64 0.06 -4.80
CA ASP A 126 35.48 0.54 -3.42
C ASP A 126 34.42 1.65 -3.32
N ASP A 127 33.87 1.85 -2.13
CA ASP A 127 32.75 2.78 -1.93
C ASP A 127 33.12 4.23 -2.25
N ALA A 128 34.35 4.66 -1.97
CA ALA A 128 34.78 6.02 -2.25
C ALA A 128 34.87 6.28 -3.76
N THR A 129 35.39 5.31 -4.52
CA THR A 129 35.43 5.37 -5.98
C THR A 129 34.03 5.33 -6.58
N ALA A 130 33.14 4.44 -6.11
CA ALA A 130 31.76 4.37 -6.57
C ALA A 130 31.00 5.67 -6.30
N TRP A 131 31.16 6.24 -5.10
CA TRP A 131 30.54 7.51 -4.70
C TRP A 131 31.02 8.67 -5.55
N ARG A 132 32.34 8.82 -5.75
CA ARG A 132 32.89 9.85 -6.63
C ARG A 132 32.34 9.73 -8.06
N ARG A 133 32.35 8.53 -8.65
CA ARG A 133 31.82 8.31 -10.02
C ARG A 133 30.35 8.70 -10.15
N LEU A 134 29.55 8.39 -9.13
CA LEU A 134 28.14 8.76 -9.10
C LEU A 134 27.97 10.29 -9.06
N LEU A 135 28.70 10.98 -8.17
CA LEU A 135 28.66 12.44 -8.08
C LEU A 135 29.11 13.11 -9.38
N ASP A 136 30.24 12.68 -9.94
CA ASP A 136 30.78 13.21 -11.19
C ASP A 136 29.78 13.01 -12.33
N GLY A 137 29.24 11.80 -12.48
CA GLY A 137 28.27 11.48 -13.53
C GLY A 137 26.94 12.24 -13.41
N ILE A 138 26.44 12.45 -12.19
CA ILE A 138 25.22 13.27 -11.98
C ILE A 138 25.52 14.74 -12.30
N SER A 139 26.70 15.25 -11.92
CA SER A 139 27.12 16.63 -12.21
C SER A 139 27.20 16.87 -13.71
N ASP A 140 27.83 15.95 -14.44
CA ASP A 140 27.94 16.00 -15.91
C ASP A 140 26.55 16.10 -16.59
N VAL A 141 25.58 15.29 -16.14
CA VAL A 141 24.22 15.32 -16.71
C VAL A 141 23.48 16.61 -16.30
N LEU A 142 23.67 17.11 -15.08
CA LEU A 142 23.06 18.36 -14.61
C LEU A 142 23.58 19.60 -15.35
N ASP A 143 24.85 19.59 -15.76
CA ASP A 143 25.48 20.69 -16.51
C ASP A 143 24.97 20.74 -17.96
N ASP A 144 24.76 19.57 -18.57
CA ASP A 144 24.32 19.46 -19.96
C ASP A 144 22.80 19.60 -20.15
N THR A 145 22.01 19.49 -19.08
CA THR A 145 20.54 19.41 -19.17
C THR A 145 19.83 20.45 -18.31
N ARG A 146 18.62 20.82 -18.73
CA ARG A 146 17.78 21.81 -18.03
C ARG A 146 16.54 21.21 -17.37
N VAL A 147 16.25 19.94 -17.63
CA VAL A 147 15.11 19.22 -17.04
C VAL A 147 15.34 18.94 -15.56
N ARG A 148 14.26 18.62 -14.85
CA ARG A 148 14.34 18.06 -13.51
C ARG A 148 14.78 16.61 -13.58
N LEU A 149 15.78 16.24 -12.80
CA LEU A 149 16.24 14.87 -12.59
C LEU A 149 15.81 14.42 -11.20
N ALA A 150 15.32 13.19 -11.09
CA ALA A 150 14.84 12.62 -9.85
C ALA A 150 15.60 11.32 -9.57
N LEU A 151 16.43 11.32 -8.52
CA LEU A 151 17.16 10.13 -8.10
C LEU A 151 16.23 9.22 -7.29
N GLU A 152 16.17 7.97 -7.67
CA GLU A 152 15.42 6.91 -7.01
C GLU A 152 16.36 6.07 -6.13
N PRO A 153 16.19 6.08 -4.79
CA PRO A 153 16.76 5.07 -3.93
C PRO A 153 16.12 3.70 -4.21
N GLU A 154 16.94 2.66 -4.44
CA GLU A 154 16.44 1.34 -4.85
C GLU A 154 17.09 0.20 -4.02
N PRO A 155 16.31 -0.79 -3.53
CA PRO A 155 16.84 -1.94 -2.80
C PRO A 155 17.89 -2.72 -3.60
N GLY A 156 19.09 -2.86 -3.02
CA GLY A 156 20.25 -3.51 -3.64
C GLY A 156 21.10 -2.60 -4.54
N HIS A 157 20.70 -1.34 -4.74
CA HIS A 157 21.53 -0.33 -5.41
C HIS A 157 22.48 0.36 -4.42
N PHE A 158 23.48 1.05 -4.97
CA PHE A 158 24.50 1.75 -4.17
C PHE A 158 23.92 2.90 -3.35
N VAL A 159 22.93 3.60 -3.90
CA VAL A 159 22.01 4.49 -3.18
C VAL A 159 20.72 3.71 -2.99
N GLN A 160 20.54 3.16 -1.80
CA GLN A 160 19.40 2.34 -1.41
C GLN A 160 18.40 3.11 -0.54
N HIS A 161 18.90 4.01 0.30
CA HIS A 161 18.08 4.74 1.28
C HIS A 161 17.92 6.22 0.91
N VAL A 162 16.79 6.79 1.31
CA VAL A 162 16.45 8.21 1.23
C VAL A 162 17.56 9.07 1.86
N GLU A 163 18.09 8.66 3.01
CA GLU A 163 19.19 9.38 3.68
C GLU A 163 20.43 9.48 2.77
N GLN A 164 20.77 8.40 2.06
CA GLN A 164 21.92 8.38 1.15
C GLN A 164 21.68 9.32 -0.04
N ALA A 165 20.46 9.34 -0.58
CA ALA A 165 20.11 10.24 -1.67
C ALA A 165 20.12 11.73 -1.24
N LEU A 166 19.63 12.04 -0.03
CA LEU A 166 19.69 13.38 0.54
C LEU A 166 21.14 13.83 0.78
N ARG A 167 22.00 12.95 1.30
CA ARG A 167 23.44 13.19 1.46
C ARG A 167 24.11 13.47 0.13
N LEU A 168 23.85 12.65 -0.88
CA LEU A 168 24.37 12.85 -2.24
C LEU A 168 24.00 14.24 -2.75
N ARG A 169 22.74 14.63 -2.60
CA ARG A 169 22.26 15.95 -3.03
C ARG A 169 22.97 17.08 -2.29
N ALA A 170 23.23 16.93 -1.00
CA ALA A 170 23.97 17.91 -0.20
C ALA A 170 25.44 18.04 -0.66
N GLU A 171 26.11 16.94 -1.00
CA GLU A 171 27.49 16.97 -1.52
C GLU A 171 27.60 17.59 -2.93
N LEU A 172 26.48 17.64 -3.69
CA LEU A 172 26.36 18.36 -4.96
C LEU A 172 25.87 19.81 -4.80
N ASP A 173 25.96 20.39 -3.60
CA ASP A 173 25.48 21.74 -3.27
C ASP A 173 23.96 21.94 -3.46
N SER A 174 23.17 20.87 -3.28
CA SER A 174 21.70 20.86 -3.31
C SER A 174 21.09 21.53 -4.56
N PRO A 175 21.42 21.07 -5.78
CA PRO A 175 20.99 21.73 -7.00
C PRO A 175 19.47 21.61 -7.15
N GLY A 176 18.78 22.74 -7.37
CA GLY A 176 17.31 22.78 -7.42
C GLY A 176 16.66 21.99 -8.57
N ARG A 177 17.46 21.46 -9.51
CA ARG A 177 17.01 20.56 -10.59
C ARG A 177 17.17 19.08 -10.25
N LEU A 178 17.83 18.73 -9.14
CA LEU A 178 17.95 17.37 -8.65
C LEU A 178 16.99 17.17 -7.47
N GLY A 179 16.01 16.30 -7.66
CA GLY A 179 15.07 15.88 -6.63
C GLY A 179 15.12 14.36 -6.43
N ILE A 180 14.07 13.84 -5.81
CA ILE A 180 13.91 12.43 -5.46
C ILE A 180 12.70 11.85 -6.19
N THR A 181 12.88 10.67 -6.77
CA THR A 181 11.77 9.76 -7.05
C THR A 181 11.60 8.89 -5.82
N LEU A 182 10.43 8.94 -5.20
CA LEU A 182 10.13 8.08 -4.06
C LEU A 182 9.26 6.92 -4.51
N ASP A 183 9.85 5.73 -4.60
CA ASP A 183 9.11 4.48 -4.67
C ASP A 183 8.69 4.07 -3.25
N VAL A 184 7.38 4.00 -3.03
CA VAL A 184 6.83 3.77 -1.68
C VAL A 184 6.94 2.29 -1.27
N GLY A 185 6.99 1.37 -2.23
CA GLY A 185 7.28 -0.04 -1.99
C GLY A 185 8.74 -0.24 -1.57
N HIS A 186 9.67 0.46 -2.21
CA HIS A 186 11.08 0.48 -1.78
C HIS A 186 11.21 0.95 -0.34
N CYS A 187 10.44 1.97 0.07
CA CYS A 187 10.41 2.41 1.47
C CYS A 187 10.03 1.26 2.41
N VAL A 188 8.97 0.50 2.09
CA VAL A 188 8.57 -0.67 2.89
C VAL A 188 9.65 -1.75 2.90
N ALA A 189 10.33 -1.98 1.78
CA ALA A 189 11.32 -3.04 1.65
C ALA A 189 12.58 -2.79 2.49
N VAL A 190 13.07 -1.54 2.57
CA VAL A 190 14.39 -1.27 3.17
C VAL A 190 14.44 -0.14 4.18
N GLU A 191 13.48 0.79 4.21
CA GLU A 191 13.60 1.94 5.11
C GLU A 191 13.26 1.57 6.56
N PRO A 192 13.94 2.19 7.54
CA PRO A 192 13.66 1.93 8.96
C PRO A 192 12.38 2.63 9.45
N VAL A 193 11.77 3.45 8.60
CA VAL A 193 10.58 4.26 8.89
C VAL A 193 9.50 3.99 7.84
N SER A 194 8.27 4.41 8.14
CA SER A 194 7.14 4.21 7.22
C SER A 194 7.30 4.99 5.90
N ALA A 195 6.65 4.52 4.84
CA ALA A 195 6.60 5.26 3.57
C ALA A 195 6.01 6.68 3.72
N ALA A 196 5.04 6.87 4.63
CA ALA A 196 4.50 8.17 4.98
C ALA A 196 5.57 9.09 5.61
N GLU A 197 6.39 8.56 6.52
CA GLU A 197 7.53 9.31 7.06
C GLU A 197 8.57 9.64 5.99
N CYS A 198 8.89 8.70 5.10
CA CYS A 198 9.76 8.96 3.95
C CYS A 198 9.23 10.10 3.07
N VAL A 199 7.93 10.15 2.80
CA VAL A 199 7.29 11.26 2.07
C VAL A 199 7.57 12.61 2.75
N HIS A 200 7.46 12.69 4.07
CA HIS A 200 7.76 13.92 4.81
C HIS A 200 9.26 14.27 4.78
N LEU A 201 10.16 13.28 4.84
CA LEU A 201 11.61 13.50 4.78
C LEU A 201 12.07 14.11 3.46
N VAL A 202 11.38 13.80 2.36
CA VAL A 202 11.73 14.31 1.01
C VAL A 202 10.79 15.41 0.50
N ALA A 203 9.90 15.94 1.35
CA ALA A 203 8.80 16.83 0.93
C ALA A 203 9.24 18.00 0.03
N ASP A 204 10.35 18.66 0.36
CA ASP A 204 10.86 19.83 -0.38
C ASP A 204 11.50 19.47 -1.75
N VAL A 205 11.81 18.19 -1.97
CA VAL A 205 12.56 17.71 -3.13
C VAL A 205 11.92 16.52 -3.84
N LEU A 206 10.68 16.19 -3.48
CA LEU A 206 9.92 15.10 -4.09
C LEU A 206 9.44 15.50 -5.49
N PHE A 207 10.05 14.92 -6.52
CA PHE A 207 9.74 15.25 -7.92
C PHE A 207 8.84 14.21 -8.59
N ASN A 208 8.94 12.95 -8.16
CA ASN A 208 8.15 11.84 -8.70
C ASN A 208 7.82 10.84 -7.58
N VAL A 209 6.70 10.13 -7.73
CA VAL A 209 6.30 9.06 -6.82
C VAL A 209 5.95 7.82 -7.64
N GLN A 210 6.52 6.68 -7.25
CA GLN A 210 6.14 5.37 -7.75
C GLN A 210 5.33 4.64 -6.68
N LEU A 211 4.23 4.02 -7.10
CA LEU A 211 3.23 3.41 -6.24
C LEU A 211 3.08 1.92 -6.55
N ASP A 212 3.40 1.10 -5.58
CA ASP A 212 3.22 -0.35 -5.59
C ASP A 212 3.16 -0.85 -4.14
N ASP A 213 3.14 -2.16 -3.94
CA ASP A 213 3.21 -2.75 -2.61
C ASP A 213 4.43 -3.67 -2.50
N MET A 214 5.01 -3.81 -1.32
CA MET A 214 6.18 -4.66 -1.06
C MET A 214 6.12 -5.23 0.35
N ARG A 215 7.02 -6.16 0.65
CA ARG A 215 7.21 -6.71 2.00
C ARG A 215 8.58 -6.33 2.54
N THR A 216 8.66 -6.17 3.86
CA THR A 216 9.91 -5.85 4.55
C THR A 216 11.02 -6.86 4.17
N GLY A 217 12.17 -6.34 3.72
CA GLY A 217 13.34 -7.13 3.34
C GLY A 217 13.26 -7.85 1.98
N VAL A 218 12.19 -7.63 1.18
CA VAL A 218 12.01 -8.28 -0.12
C VAL A 218 11.78 -7.24 -1.22
N HIS A 219 12.67 -7.19 -2.21
CA HIS A 219 12.51 -6.34 -3.39
C HIS A 219 11.64 -7.06 -4.45
N GLU A 220 10.33 -6.97 -4.27
CA GLU A 220 9.32 -7.51 -5.19
C GLU A 220 8.12 -6.56 -5.27
N HIS A 221 7.89 -5.96 -6.44
CA HIS A 221 6.71 -5.11 -6.71
C HIS A 221 5.43 -5.96 -6.76
N LEU A 222 4.50 -5.71 -5.85
CA LEU A 222 3.23 -6.42 -5.69
C LEU A 222 2.03 -5.50 -5.94
N GLU A 223 0.87 -6.08 -6.28
CA GLU A 223 -0.38 -5.33 -6.32
C GLU A 223 -0.77 -4.84 -4.91
N PHE A 224 -1.48 -3.70 -4.81
CA PHE A 224 -1.91 -3.14 -3.53
C PHE A 224 -2.74 -4.13 -2.71
N GLY A 225 -2.30 -4.36 -1.47
CA GLY A 225 -2.92 -5.28 -0.52
C GLY A 225 -2.28 -6.65 -0.46
N GLU A 226 -1.29 -6.95 -1.31
CA GLU A 226 -0.51 -8.19 -1.27
C GLU A 226 0.80 -8.06 -0.46
N GLY A 227 1.21 -6.83 -0.16
CA GLY A 227 2.35 -6.48 0.68
C GLY A 227 1.95 -5.86 2.02
N GLU A 228 2.79 -4.96 2.51
CA GLU A 228 2.74 -4.36 3.85
C GLU A 228 2.56 -2.84 3.82
N LEU A 229 2.44 -2.21 2.64
CA LEU A 229 2.28 -0.76 2.52
C LEU A 229 1.00 -0.26 3.19
N ASP A 230 1.12 0.75 4.07
CA ASP A 230 -0.03 1.59 4.44
C ASP A 230 -0.33 2.60 3.32
N LEU A 231 -1.02 2.13 2.27
CA LEU A 231 -1.36 2.99 1.12
C LEU A 231 -2.18 4.21 1.53
N THR A 232 -3.10 4.06 2.50
CA THR A 232 -3.95 5.18 2.96
C THR A 232 -3.12 6.24 3.67
N GLY A 233 -2.24 5.83 4.59
CA GLY A 233 -1.32 6.73 5.28
C GLY A 233 -0.35 7.43 4.33
N THR A 234 0.20 6.70 3.36
CA THR A 234 1.11 7.26 2.35
C THR A 234 0.44 8.31 1.46
N LEU A 235 -0.77 8.04 0.96
CA LEU A 235 -1.52 9.04 0.17
C LEU A 235 -1.94 10.24 1.03
N ALA A 236 -2.26 10.03 2.31
CA ALA A 236 -2.52 11.13 3.25
C ALA A 236 -1.29 12.05 3.39
N ALA A 237 -0.10 11.47 3.59
CA ALA A 237 1.16 12.21 3.69
C ALA A 237 1.46 13.01 2.42
N LEU A 238 1.27 12.42 1.23
CA LEU A 238 1.43 13.14 -0.05
C LEU A 238 0.47 14.33 -0.18
N ALA A 239 -0.78 14.15 0.24
CA ALA A 239 -1.77 15.22 0.23
C ALA A 239 -1.44 16.33 1.26
N GLU A 240 -0.88 15.98 2.42
CA GLU A 240 -0.47 16.90 3.49
C GLU A 240 0.72 17.78 3.09
N ILE A 241 1.74 17.20 2.45
CA ILE A 241 2.86 17.99 1.89
C ILE A 241 2.46 18.78 0.64
N GLY A 242 1.22 18.61 0.18
CA GLY A 242 0.70 19.33 -0.98
C GLY A 242 1.29 18.86 -2.31
N TYR A 243 1.65 17.58 -2.43
CA TYR A 243 2.18 17.02 -3.68
C TYR A 243 1.22 17.26 -4.86
N ARG A 244 1.77 17.62 -6.01
CA ARG A 244 1.01 17.94 -7.26
C ARG A 244 1.54 17.21 -8.50
N GLY A 245 2.67 16.53 -8.38
CA GLY A 245 3.24 15.73 -9.45
C GLY A 245 2.44 14.44 -9.69
N LEU A 246 2.87 13.67 -10.68
CA LEU A 246 2.34 12.33 -10.91
C LEU A 246 2.76 11.36 -9.79
N ALA A 247 1.82 10.54 -9.34
CA ALA A 247 2.09 9.37 -8.51
C ALA A 247 1.67 8.13 -9.32
N ALA A 248 2.66 7.46 -9.93
CA ALA A 248 2.42 6.46 -10.96
C ALA A 248 2.56 5.04 -10.41
N VAL A 249 1.65 4.14 -10.80
CA VAL A 249 1.73 2.73 -10.40
C VAL A 249 2.88 2.02 -11.12
N GLU A 250 3.76 1.35 -10.39
CA GLU A 250 4.99 0.74 -10.94
C GLU A 250 4.96 -0.80 -10.78
N LEU A 251 4.51 -1.51 -11.83
CA LEU A 251 4.29 -2.97 -11.78
C LEU A 251 4.88 -3.70 -13.02
N PRO A 252 6.20 -3.65 -13.23
CA PRO A 252 6.85 -4.15 -14.46
C PRO A 252 6.66 -5.66 -14.71
N ARG A 253 6.35 -6.46 -13.68
CA ARG A 253 6.14 -7.92 -13.79
C ARG A 253 4.70 -8.33 -14.09
N HIS A 254 3.77 -7.37 -14.15
CA HIS A 254 2.34 -7.62 -14.31
C HIS A 254 1.80 -7.38 -15.74
N SER A 255 2.70 -7.16 -16.70
CA SER A 255 2.37 -6.91 -18.12
C SER A 255 1.48 -7.98 -18.80
N HIS A 256 1.42 -9.19 -18.25
CA HIS A 256 0.57 -10.27 -18.78
C HIS A 256 -0.93 -10.04 -18.54
N ALA A 257 -1.30 -9.21 -17.56
CA ALA A 257 -2.68 -8.90 -17.18
C ALA A 257 -2.93 -7.38 -17.09
N ALA A 258 -2.16 -6.58 -17.83
CA ALA A 258 -2.02 -5.14 -17.63
C ALA A 258 -3.34 -4.35 -17.51
N PRO A 259 -4.36 -4.52 -18.38
CA PRO A 259 -5.60 -3.75 -18.26
C PRO A 259 -6.38 -4.03 -16.96
N ASP A 260 -6.37 -5.28 -16.49
CA ASP A 260 -7.09 -5.67 -15.28
C ASP A 260 -6.35 -5.24 -14.03
N VAL A 261 -5.02 -5.36 -14.02
CA VAL A 261 -4.15 -4.86 -12.95
C VAL A 261 -4.30 -3.35 -12.84
N ALA A 262 -4.16 -2.60 -13.95
CA ALA A 262 -4.34 -1.15 -13.96
C ALA A 262 -5.72 -0.71 -13.45
N ARG A 263 -6.80 -1.45 -13.79
CA ARG A 263 -8.14 -1.16 -13.26
C ARG A 263 -8.24 -1.39 -11.75
N ARG A 264 -7.66 -2.49 -11.24
CA ARG A 264 -7.65 -2.79 -9.80
C ARG A 264 -6.82 -1.78 -9.03
N SER A 265 -5.64 -1.42 -9.54
CA SER A 265 -4.75 -0.43 -8.92
C SER A 265 -5.45 0.93 -8.80
N LEU A 266 -6.10 1.43 -9.85
CA LEU A 266 -6.81 2.71 -9.79
C LEU A 266 -7.97 2.68 -8.79
N LYS A 267 -8.70 1.55 -8.71
CA LYS A 267 -9.76 1.36 -7.73
C LYS A 267 -9.21 1.39 -6.30
N ALA A 268 -8.08 0.73 -6.03
CA ALA A 268 -7.43 0.75 -4.73
C ALA A 268 -6.94 2.15 -4.35
N LEU A 269 -6.35 2.90 -5.30
CA LEU A 269 -5.91 4.27 -5.11
C LEU A 269 -7.08 5.19 -4.75
N HIS A 270 -8.18 5.14 -5.49
CA HIS A 270 -9.37 5.95 -5.17
C HIS A 270 -10.01 5.57 -3.83
N ALA A 271 -9.99 4.30 -3.45
CA ALA A 271 -10.49 3.85 -2.15
C ALA A 271 -9.62 4.37 -1.00
N ALA A 272 -8.30 4.27 -1.13
CA ALA A 272 -7.33 4.76 -0.13
C ALA A 272 -7.36 6.28 -0.02
N ASP A 273 -7.41 7.00 -1.14
CA ASP A 273 -7.50 8.46 -1.19
C ASP A 273 -8.80 8.98 -0.56
N TRP A 274 -9.93 8.33 -0.85
CA TRP A 274 -11.20 8.64 -0.17
C TRP A 274 -11.12 8.40 1.33
N LEU A 275 -10.47 7.31 1.76
CA LEU A 275 -10.34 6.97 3.18
C LEU A 275 -9.45 7.98 3.91
N ALA A 276 -8.33 8.39 3.31
CA ALA A 276 -7.46 9.44 3.84
C ALA A 276 -8.23 10.77 4.03
N ASP A 277 -9.01 11.17 3.02
CA ASP A 277 -9.89 12.35 3.11
C ASP A 277 -10.96 12.18 4.21
N ALA A 278 -11.50 10.98 4.38
CA ALA A 278 -12.51 10.68 5.40
C ALA A 278 -11.92 10.73 6.81
N GLU A 279 -10.72 10.19 7.04
CA GLU A 279 -10.01 10.29 8.32
C GLU A 279 -9.73 11.75 8.67
N ARG A 280 -9.21 12.54 7.73
CA ARG A 280 -8.98 13.97 7.94
C ARG A 280 -10.26 14.72 8.26
N ALA A 281 -11.35 14.38 7.57
CA ALA A 281 -12.66 14.96 7.84
C ALA A 281 -13.20 14.61 9.23
N VAL A 282 -13.00 13.38 9.71
CA VAL A 282 -13.37 12.96 11.06
C VAL A 282 -12.51 13.67 12.11
N ARG A 283 -11.20 13.81 11.88
CA ARG A 283 -10.31 14.55 12.79
C ARG A 283 -10.71 16.02 12.93
N ALA A 284 -11.10 16.64 11.81
CA ALA A 284 -11.53 18.05 11.80
C ALA A 284 -12.93 18.26 12.39
N ASP A 285 -13.85 17.32 12.17
CA ASP A 285 -15.22 17.35 12.68
C ASP A 285 -15.69 15.91 13.00
N PRO A 286 -15.58 15.48 14.28
CA PRO A 286 -15.96 14.15 14.72
C PRO A 286 -17.39 13.74 14.33
N VAL A 287 -18.33 14.68 14.22
CA VAL A 287 -19.73 14.39 13.85
C VAL A 287 -19.83 13.77 12.46
N ARG A 288 -18.87 14.04 11.57
CA ARG A 288 -18.85 13.49 10.21
C ARG A 288 -18.77 11.97 10.18
N VAL A 289 -18.23 11.33 11.23
CA VAL A 289 -18.15 9.87 11.33
C VAL A 289 -19.53 9.21 11.12
N ARG A 290 -20.61 9.84 11.60
CA ARG A 290 -21.99 9.35 11.46
C ARG A 290 -22.46 9.20 10.02
N THR A 291 -21.83 9.92 9.08
CA THR A 291 -22.14 9.84 7.64
C THR A 291 -21.08 9.06 6.85
N LEU A 292 -19.81 9.15 7.28
CA LEU A 292 -18.69 8.51 6.60
C LEU A 292 -18.61 7.01 6.93
N PHE A 293 -18.86 6.63 8.17
CA PHE A 293 -18.80 5.25 8.64
C PHE A 293 -19.77 4.31 7.90
N PRO A 294 -21.04 4.71 7.63
CA PRO A 294 -21.94 3.93 6.76
C PRO A 294 -21.56 3.94 5.28
N ALA A 295 -20.81 4.95 4.83
CA ALA A 295 -20.41 5.07 3.43
C ALA A 295 -19.22 4.16 3.06
N VAL A 296 -18.43 3.71 4.04
CA VAL A 296 -17.19 2.95 3.84
C VAL A 296 -17.37 1.81 2.85
N GLY A 297 -18.32 0.89 3.09
CA GLY A 297 -18.49 -0.28 2.23
C GLY A 297 -18.79 0.03 0.75
N ARG A 298 -19.39 1.19 0.45
CA ARG A 298 -19.61 1.64 -0.95
C ARG A 298 -18.36 2.24 -1.58
N LYS A 299 -17.46 2.79 -0.76
CA LYS A 299 -16.29 3.55 -1.21
C LYS A 299 -15.04 2.71 -1.30
N VAL A 300 -14.82 1.81 -0.35
CA VAL A 300 -13.64 0.94 -0.30
C VAL A 300 -13.92 -0.50 -0.75
N GLY A 301 -15.19 -0.88 -0.91
CA GLY A 301 -15.61 -2.25 -1.22
C GLY A 301 -15.79 -3.12 0.03
N ARG A 302 -16.08 -4.41 -0.15
CA ARG A 302 -16.39 -5.36 0.94
C ARG A 302 -15.70 -6.72 0.76
N ALA A 303 -14.59 -6.74 0.02
CA ALA A 303 -13.84 -7.97 -0.20
C ALA A 303 -13.25 -8.48 1.12
N ALA A 304 -13.17 -9.81 1.28
CA ALA A 304 -12.39 -10.41 2.35
C ALA A 304 -10.92 -10.01 2.21
N LEU A 305 -10.22 -9.84 3.34
CA LEU A 305 -8.80 -9.48 3.34
C LEU A 305 -7.90 -10.63 2.88
N ARG A 306 -8.36 -11.88 3.02
CA ARG A 306 -7.64 -13.10 2.61
C ARG A 306 -8.59 -14.08 1.93
N PRO A 307 -9.11 -13.76 0.74
CA PRO A 307 -10.17 -14.55 0.10
C PRO A 307 -9.77 -16.00 -0.20
N GLU A 308 -8.48 -16.29 -0.31
CA GLU A 308 -7.90 -17.60 -0.59
C GLU A 308 -7.98 -18.58 0.59
N VAL A 309 -7.93 -18.09 1.83
CA VAL A 309 -8.02 -18.92 3.06
C VAL A 309 -9.24 -18.61 3.92
N ASP A 310 -9.84 -17.43 3.76
CA ASP A 310 -11.01 -16.94 4.50
C ASP A 310 -11.94 -16.16 3.56
N PRO A 311 -12.60 -16.82 2.59
CA PRO A 311 -13.46 -16.17 1.61
C PRO A 311 -14.64 -15.41 2.23
N GLY A 312 -15.05 -15.78 3.45
CA GLY A 312 -16.13 -15.13 4.19
C GLY A 312 -15.66 -13.94 5.05
N GLY A 313 -14.35 -13.72 5.22
CA GLY A 313 -13.82 -12.69 6.10
C GLY A 313 -14.19 -12.91 7.58
N LEU A 314 -14.40 -14.15 8.01
CA LEU A 314 -14.77 -14.44 9.41
C LEU A 314 -13.57 -14.34 10.33
N VAL A 315 -12.41 -14.79 9.89
CA VAL A 315 -11.17 -14.79 10.68
C VAL A 315 -10.50 -13.44 10.54
N TYR A 316 -10.15 -13.05 9.32
CA TYR A 316 -9.31 -11.87 9.08
C TYR A 316 -10.12 -10.58 8.86
N GLY A 317 -11.41 -10.69 8.54
CA GLY A 317 -12.27 -9.54 8.25
C GLY A 317 -12.28 -9.13 6.79
N THR A 318 -12.97 -8.03 6.51
CA THR A 318 -13.09 -7.42 5.19
C THR A 318 -12.42 -6.05 5.09
N VAL A 319 -12.17 -5.58 3.87
CA VAL A 319 -11.55 -4.27 3.60
C VAL A 319 -12.33 -3.10 4.22
N ASP A 320 -13.68 -3.15 4.24
CA ASP A 320 -14.50 -2.11 4.87
C ASP A 320 -14.51 -2.16 6.39
N GLU A 321 -14.34 -3.34 6.99
CA GLU A 321 -14.19 -3.46 8.44
C GLU A 321 -12.86 -2.83 8.89
N ARG A 322 -11.76 -3.09 8.16
CA ARG A 322 -10.46 -2.46 8.43
C ARG A 322 -10.51 -0.94 8.23
N ALA A 323 -11.16 -0.47 7.15
CA ALA A 323 -11.32 0.96 6.90
C ALA A 323 -12.18 1.66 7.96
N ARG A 324 -13.24 1.01 8.45
CA ARG A 324 -14.03 1.51 9.60
C ARG A 324 -13.19 1.63 10.87
N GLY A 325 -12.30 0.67 11.11
CA GLY A 325 -11.35 0.76 12.22
C GLY A 325 -10.46 1.99 12.15
N ARG A 326 -9.98 2.36 10.95
CA ARG A 326 -9.21 3.59 10.76
C ARG A 326 -10.01 4.86 11.06
N LEU A 327 -11.30 4.90 10.68
CA LEU A 327 -12.18 6.02 11.04
C LEU A 327 -12.41 6.12 12.56
N LEU A 328 -12.50 4.99 13.26
CA LEU A 328 -12.65 4.98 14.72
C LEU A 328 -11.35 5.38 15.44
N ALA A 329 -10.19 4.99 14.91
CA ALA A 329 -8.90 5.48 15.41
C ALA A 329 -8.78 7.00 15.25
N ALA A 330 -9.11 7.54 14.07
CA ALA A 330 -9.15 8.99 13.83
C ALA A 330 -10.15 9.71 14.75
N LEU A 331 -11.28 9.07 15.06
CA LEU A 331 -12.26 9.57 16.02
C LEU A 331 -11.70 9.61 17.45
N ALA A 332 -10.98 8.57 17.86
CA ALA A 332 -10.37 8.45 19.18
C ALA A 332 -9.27 9.49 19.42
N GLU A 333 -8.53 9.88 18.38
CA GLU A 333 -7.56 10.99 18.44
C GLU A 333 -8.23 12.35 18.71
N SER A 334 -9.55 12.48 18.45
CA SER A 334 -10.25 13.76 18.39
C SER A 334 -11.31 13.97 19.47
N LEU A 335 -11.68 12.91 20.20
CA LEU A 335 -12.72 12.95 21.23
C LEU A 335 -12.18 12.52 22.61
N PRO A 336 -12.67 13.13 23.69
CA PRO A 336 -12.42 12.60 25.03
C PRO A 336 -13.10 11.23 25.18
N PRO A 337 -12.58 10.34 26.05
CA PRO A 337 -13.05 8.95 26.15
C PRO A 337 -14.57 8.78 26.36
N GLN A 338 -15.21 9.67 27.14
CA GLN A 338 -16.65 9.58 27.39
C GLN A 338 -17.49 9.83 26.14
N ASP A 339 -17.10 10.82 25.32
CA ASP A 339 -17.80 11.13 24.08
C ASP A 339 -17.48 10.09 23.01
N LEU A 340 -16.23 9.60 22.97
CA LEU A 340 -15.83 8.49 22.11
C LEU A 340 -16.66 7.23 22.40
N ALA A 341 -16.78 6.83 23.67
CA ALA A 341 -17.58 5.68 24.09
C ALA A 341 -19.03 5.81 23.62
N LYS A 342 -19.62 7.01 23.78
CA LYS A 342 -20.98 7.29 23.32
C LYS A 342 -21.11 7.16 21.81
N GLU A 343 -20.24 7.78 21.02
CA GLU A 343 -20.28 7.69 19.56
C GLU A 343 -20.09 6.24 19.07
N VAL A 344 -19.13 5.51 19.63
CA VAL A 344 -18.89 4.10 19.29
C VAL A 344 -20.12 3.23 19.59
N ALA A 345 -20.75 3.44 20.75
CA ALA A 345 -21.98 2.74 21.11
C ALA A 345 -23.16 3.09 20.18
N GLU A 346 -23.30 4.35 19.77
CA GLU A 346 -24.32 4.78 18.81
C GLU A 346 -24.09 4.18 17.41
N LEU A 347 -22.86 4.20 16.91
CA LEU A 347 -22.48 3.58 15.64
C LEU A 347 -22.79 2.08 15.62
N TYR A 348 -22.52 1.37 16.72
CA TYR A 348 -22.89 -0.04 16.85
C TYR A 348 -24.40 -0.24 16.95
N ARG A 349 -25.08 0.53 17.80
CA ARG A 349 -26.51 0.33 18.11
C ARG A 349 -27.41 0.57 16.89
N TYR A 350 -27.09 1.58 16.09
CA TYR A 350 -27.89 1.96 14.93
C TYR A 350 -27.32 1.45 13.60
N GLY A 351 -26.15 0.81 13.62
CA GLY A 351 -25.49 0.31 12.43
C GLY A 351 -26.04 -1.02 11.91
N ASP A 352 -25.85 -1.28 10.63
CA ASP A 352 -26.10 -2.58 10.01
C ASP A 352 -25.09 -3.65 10.46
N GLY A 353 -25.26 -4.89 10.00
CA GLY A 353 -24.37 -5.99 10.38
C GLY A 353 -22.89 -5.74 10.03
N ALA A 354 -22.60 -5.10 8.90
CA ALA A 354 -21.22 -4.80 8.50
C ALA A 354 -20.62 -3.65 9.33
N GLU A 355 -21.42 -2.64 9.64
CA GLU A 355 -21.04 -1.52 10.50
C GLU A 355 -20.74 -2.00 11.92
N ARG A 356 -21.60 -2.87 12.48
CA ARG A 356 -21.39 -3.48 13.79
C ARG A 356 -20.13 -4.34 13.85
N ARG A 357 -19.87 -5.16 12.82
CA ARG A 357 -18.60 -5.93 12.74
C ARG A 357 -17.39 -5.00 12.65
N GLY A 358 -17.50 -3.90 11.89
CA GLY A 358 -16.46 -2.87 11.83
C GLY A 358 -16.14 -2.26 13.20
N VAL A 359 -17.16 -1.97 14.02
CA VAL A 359 -16.96 -1.52 15.40
C VAL A 359 -16.25 -2.60 16.23
N LEU A 360 -16.79 -3.81 16.27
CA LEU A 360 -16.26 -4.90 17.10
C LEU A 360 -14.79 -5.22 16.78
N ARG A 361 -14.45 -5.30 15.49
CA ARG A 361 -13.06 -5.57 15.05
C ARG A 361 -12.11 -4.43 15.42
N ALA A 362 -12.60 -3.20 15.53
CA ALA A 362 -11.78 -2.03 15.81
C ALA A 362 -11.60 -1.73 17.30
N LEU A 363 -12.37 -2.35 18.21
CA LEU A 363 -12.33 -2.02 19.64
C LEU A 363 -10.92 -2.10 20.25
N HIS A 364 -10.08 -3.03 19.78
CA HIS A 364 -8.70 -3.19 20.24
C HIS A 364 -7.75 -2.06 19.83
N LEU A 365 -8.17 -1.19 18.91
CA LEU A 365 -7.43 0.00 18.47
C LEU A 365 -7.81 1.24 19.29
N LEU A 366 -8.81 1.13 20.17
CA LEU A 366 -9.36 2.26 20.92
C LEU A 366 -8.80 2.28 22.35
N PRO A 367 -8.79 3.45 23.01
CA PRO A 367 -8.23 3.59 24.35
C PRO A 367 -8.94 2.71 25.40
N ASP A 368 -8.20 2.20 26.38
CA ASP A 368 -8.72 1.32 27.45
C ASP A 368 -9.83 1.98 28.28
N GLU A 369 -9.89 3.31 28.32
CA GLU A 369 -10.92 4.08 29.04
C GLU A 369 -12.34 3.82 28.52
N ILE A 370 -12.50 3.26 27.31
CA ILE A 370 -13.81 2.87 26.77
C ILE A 370 -14.10 1.36 26.91
N ALA A 371 -13.24 0.59 27.60
CA ALA A 371 -13.33 -0.87 27.68
C ALA A 371 -14.67 -1.36 28.27
N ASP A 372 -15.27 -0.65 29.23
CA ASP A 372 -16.59 -1.00 29.77
C ASP A 372 -17.68 -0.97 28.68
N THR A 373 -17.62 0.03 27.81
CA THR A 373 -18.52 0.13 26.66
C THR A 373 -18.25 -1.01 25.68
N GLY A 374 -16.98 -1.24 25.33
CA GLY A 374 -16.58 -2.32 24.43
C GLY A 374 -17.04 -3.69 24.91
N THR A 375 -16.87 -4.00 26.21
CA THR A 375 -17.34 -5.24 26.84
C THR A 375 -18.86 -5.39 26.72
N GLY A 376 -19.61 -4.30 26.91
CA GLY A 376 -21.05 -4.27 26.67
C GLY A 376 -21.45 -4.60 25.23
N LEU A 377 -20.72 -4.06 24.25
CA LEU A 377 -20.97 -4.33 22.82
C LEU A 377 -20.63 -5.77 22.43
N VAL A 378 -19.51 -6.31 22.94
CA VAL A 378 -19.11 -7.71 22.75
C VAL A 378 -20.15 -8.66 23.35
N ALA A 379 -20.62 -8.37 24.57
CA ALA A 379 -21.65 -9.18 25.21
C ALA A 379 -22.98 -9.17 24.43
N ASP A 380 -23.35 -8.04 23.83
CA ASP A 380 -24.52 -7.96 22.94
C ASP A 380 -24.32 -8.80 21.66
N ALA A 381 -23.16 -8.68 21.02
CA ALA A 381 -22.84 -9.44 19.82
C ALA A 381 -22.88 -10.96 20.06
N LEU A 382 -22.38 -11.42 21.22
CA LEU A 382 -22.37 -12.85 21.58
C LEU A 382 -23.74 -13.43 21.89
N ARG A 383 -24.74 -12.59 22.19
CA ARG A 383 -26.15 -13.02 22.31
C ARG A 383 -26.80 -13.27 20.95
N ALA A 384 -26.27 -12.69 19.88
CA ALA A 384 -26.77 -12.93 18.53
C ALA A 384 -26.40 -14.34 18.03
N ASN A 385 -27.05 -14.78 16.95
CA ASN A 385 -26.69 -16.00 16.20
C ASN A 385 -26.03 -15.66 14.85
N ASP A 386 -25.71 -14.39 14.59
CA ASP A 386 -24.99 -13.97 13.40
C ASP A 386 -23.50 -14.36 13.54
N THR A 387 -23.04 -15.25 12.65
CA THR A 387 -21.67 -15.79 12.72
C THR A 387 -20.61 -14.72 12.52
N GLY A 388 -20.89 -13.69 11.71
CA GLY A 388 -19.97 -12.58 11.50
C GLY A 388 -19.83 -11.71 12.74
N LEU A 389 -20.93 -11.40 13.44
CA LEU A 389 -20.89 -10.66 14.71
C LEU A 389 -20.17 -11.46 15.80
N VAL A 390 -20.46 -12.75 15.92
CA VAL A 390 -19.79 -13.63 16.89
C VAL A 390 -18.29 -13.70 16.62
N ALA A 391 -17.88 -13.88 15.36
CA ALA A 391 -16.47 -13.91 14.98
C ALA A 391 -15.77 -12.57 15.25
N ALA A 392 -16.38 -11.45 14.89
CA ALA A 392 -15.82 -10.12 15.15
C ALA A 392 -15.73 -9.80 16.66
N ALA A 393 -16.68 -10.28 17.46
CA ALA A 393 -16.73 -10.06 18.90
C ALA A 393 -15.62 -10.78 19.66
N LEU A 394 -15.17 -11.95 19.19
CA LEU A 394 -14.13 -12.78 19.82
C LEU A 394 -12.70 -12.44 19.35
N GLY A 395 -12.51 -11.23 18.80
CA GLY A 395 -11.21 -10.69 18.42
C GLY A 395 -10.34 -10.22 19.61
N PRO A 396 -9.24 -9.50 19.33
CA PRO A 396 -8.22 -9.14 20.33
C PRO A 396 -8.76 -8.40 21.56
N PHE A 397 -9.76 -7.53 21.39
CA PHE A 397 -10.40 -6.83 22.49
C PHE A 397 -11.03 -7.80 23.51
N ALA A 398 -11.75 -8.82 23.04
CA ALA A 398 -12.37 -9.79 23.95
C ALA A 398 -11.32 -10.64 24.67
N ALA A 399 -10.22 -10.98 24.00
CA ALA A 399 -9.11 -11.68 24.62
C ALA A 399 -8.51 -10.89 25.79
N ALA A 400 -8.39 -9.56 25.65
CA ALA A 400 -7.82 -8.69 26.68
C ALA A 400 -8.80 -8.31 27.81
N HIS A 401 -10.09 -8.08 27.51
CA HIS A 401 -11.01 -7.45 28.46
C HIS A 401 -12.14 -8.34 29.00
N LEU A 402 -12.47 -9.47 28.34
CA LEU A 402 -13.49 -10.37 28.89
C LEU A 402 -12.91 -11.19 30.05
N ASP A 403 -13.70 -11.30 31.13
CA ASP A 403 -13.45 -12.28 32.17
C ASP A 403 -13.47 -13.72 31.62
N ASP A 404 -12.83 -14.64 32.31
CA ASP A 404 -12.68 -16.01 31.80
C ASP A 404 -14.02 -16.73 31.61
N HIS A 405 -15.04 -16.44 32.42
CA HIS A 405 -16.34 -17.08 32.26
C HIS A 405 -17.01 -16.63 30.96
N SER A 406 -17.10 -15.31 30.74
CA SER A 406 -17.65 -14.70 29.53
C SER A 406 -16.89 -15.15 28.27
N TRP A 407 -15.56 -15.16 28.33
CA TRP A 407 -14.72 -15.58 27.21
C TRP A 407 -14.91 -17.07 26.87
N ARG A 408 -14.88 -17.99 27.85
CA ARG A 408 -15.12 -19.43 27.62
C ARG A 408 -16.49 -19.70 27.01
N HIS A 409 -17.52 -19.01 27.48
CA HIS A 409 -18.86 -19.09 26.90
C HIS A 409 -18.91 -18.55 25.46
N GLY A 410 -18.12 -17.52 25.15
CA GLY A 410 -17.91 -17.06 23.78
C GLY A 410 -17.26 -18.11 22.88
N VAL A 411 -16.25 -18.84 23.37
CA VAL A 411 -15.64 -19.96 22.64
C VAL A 411 -16.65 -21.07 22.36
N LEU A 412 -17.43 -21.49 23.37
CA LEU A 412 -18.50 -22.47 23.17
C LEU A 412 -19.56 -21.96 22.17
N LYS A 413 -19.87 -20.67 22.20
CA LYS A 413 -20.79 -20.05 21.24
C LYS A 413 -20.25 -20.20 19.82
N CYS A 414 -18.97 -19.93 19.58
CA CYS A 414 -18.34 -20.13 18.27
C CYS A 414 -18.52 -21.58 17.77
N LEU A 415 -18.21 -22.58 18.62
CA LEU A 415 -18.37 -24.00 18.31
C LEU A 415 -19.83 -24.37 18.01
N PHE A 416 -20.78 -23.73 18.69
CA PHE A 416 -22.21 -23.98 18.52
C PHE A 416 -22.77 -23.41 17.21
N VAL A 417 -22.38 -22.18 16.85
CA VAL A 417 -22.89 -21.49 15.65
C VAL A 417 -22.03 -21.74 14.39
N GLY A 418 -20.91 -22.43 14.53
CA GLY A 418 -20.01 -22.78 13.41
C GLY A 418 -19.07 -21.65 13.00
N VAL A 419 -18.66 -20.79 13.95
CA VAL A 419 -17.55 -19.84 13.73
C VAL A 419 -16.22 -20.57 13.94
N PRO A 420 -15.27 -20.48 12.98
CA PRO A 420 -13.97 -21.10 13.14
C PRO A 420 -13.25 -20.58 14.40
N THR A 421 -12.65 -21.47 15.18
CA THR A 421 -11.91 -21.07 16.39
C THR A 421 -10.65 -20.26 16.07
N ALA A 422 -10.18 -20.30 14.82
CA ALA A 422 -9.15 -19.39 14.31
C ALA A 422 -9.55 -17.90 14.41
N ALA A 423 -10.84 -17.58 14.48
CA ALA A 423 -11.32 -16.21 14.71
C ALA A 423 -11.23 -15.77 16.19
N VAL A 424 -10.98 -16.71 17.11
CA VAL A 424 -10.88 -16.43 18.56
C VAL A 424 -9.46 -16.01 18.92
N ALA A 425 -9.29 -14.74 19.25
CA ALA A 425 -7.99 -14.24 19.70
C ALA A 425 -7.63 -14.79 21.09
N GLY A 426 -6.34 -15.11 21.29
CA GLY A 426 -5.82 -15.62 22.56
C GLY A 426 -6.29 -17.04 22.93
N LEU A 427 -6.80 -17.83 21.97
CA LEU A 427 -7.31 -19.18 22.26
C LEU A 427 -6.26 -20.07 22.91
N ALA A 428 -5.05 -20.13 22.34
CA ALA A 428 -3.97 -20.95 22.88
C ALA A 428 -3.57 -20.49 24.30
N ASP A 429 -3.47 -19.18 24.52
CA ASP A 429 -3.00 -18.60 25.78
C ASP A 429 -4.04 -18.71 26.91
N ARG A 430 -5.34 -18.65 26.57
CA ARG A 430 -6.45 -18.66 27.54
C ARG A 430 -7.13 -20.02 27.69
N THR A 431 -6.70 -21.04 26.95
CA THR A 431 -7.24 -22.40 27.13
C THR A 431 -6.83 -22.97 28.48
N ASP A 432 -7.83 -23.33 29.28
CA ASP A 432 -7.63 -23.85 30.63
C ASP A 432 -8.47 -25.10 30.90
N GLY A 433 -8.28 -25.69 32.09
CA GLY A 433 -8.96 -26.94 32.46
C GLY A 433 -10.49 -26.85 32.41
N GLU A 434 -11.05 -25.68 32.74
CA GLU A 434 -12.49 -25.48 32.71
C GLU A 434 -13.01 -25.38 31.27
N LEU A 435 -12.32 -24.69 30.37
CA LEU A 435 -12.68 -24.68 28.95
C LEU A 435 -12.64 -26.08 28.35
N ILE A 436 -11.57 -26.85 28.65
CA ILE A 436 -11.42 -28.24 28.17
C ILE A 436 -12.61 -29.09 28.63
N ARG A 437 -12.99 -28.97 29.91
CA ARG A 437 -14.14 -29.67 30.48
C ARG A 437 -15.44 -29.28 29.76
N MET A 438 -15.68 -27.98 29.57
CA MET A 438 -16.85 -27.45 28.87
C MET A 438 -16.94 -27.93 27.42
N VAL A 439 -15.82 -27.94 26.69
CA VAL A 439 -15.76 -28.44 25.30
C VAL A 439 -15.99 -29.96 25.27
N ALA A 440 -15.44 -30.72 26.21
CA ALA A 440 -15.68 -32.16 26.31
C ALA A 440 -17.17 -32.48 26.55
N ASP A 441 -17.84 -31.73 27.43
CA ASP A 441 -19.28 -31.85 27.68
C ASP A 441 -20.09 -31.55 26.39
N TYR A 442 -19.75 -30.47 25.69
CA TYR A 442 -20.37 -30.13 24.40
C TYR A 442 -20.20 -31.25 23.36
N VAL A 443 -19.00 -31.81 23.24
CA VAL A 443 -18.70 -32.93 22.33
C VAL A 443 -19.52 -34.18 22.70
N ALA A 444 -19.61 -34.50 24.00
CA ALA A 444 -20.39 -35.63 24.48
C ALA A 444 -21.89 -35.44 24.19
N GLU A 445 -22.44 -34.24 24.41
CA GLU A 445 -23.83 -33.92 24.11
C GLU A 445 -24.12 -34.06 22.60
N ARG A 446 -23.24 -33.54 21.74
CA ARG A 446 -23.38 -33.67 20.27
C ARG A 446 -23.40 -35.13 19.84
N LYS A 447 -22.46 -35.95 20.36
CA LYS A 447 -22.39 -37.39 20.08
C LYS A 447 -23.65 -38.12 20.56
N ALA A 448 -24.12 -37.85 21.78
CA ALA A 448 -25.34 -38.44 22.33
C ALA A 448 -26.58 -38.08 21.50
N ALA A 449 -26.62 -36.87 20.94
CA ALA A 449 -27.69 -36.42 20.04
C ALA A 449 -27.54 -36.91 18.58
N GLY A 450 -26.52 -37.72 18.26
CA GLY A 450 -26.24 -38.19 16.90
C GLY A 450 -25.81 -37.08 15.93
N ARG A 451 -25.28 -35.96 16.44
CA ARG A 451 -24.87 -34.80 15.65
C ARG A 451 -23.36 -34.81 15.42
N THR A 452 -22.91 -34.30 14.27
CA THR A 452 -21.49 -34.16 13.94
C THR A 452 -20.76 -33.27 14.94
N VAL A 453 -19.54 -33.64 15.31
CA VAL A 453 -18.67 -32.84 16.18
C VAL A 453 -17.82 -31.90 15.30
N PRO A 454 -17.74 -30.59 15.61
CA PRO A 454 -16.84 -29.69 14.89
C PRO A 454 -15.37 -30.08 15.05
N ALA A 455 -14.59 -30.05 13.97
CA ALA A 455 -13.15 -30.35 14.00
C ALA A 455 -12.40 -29.44 15.00
N ASP A 456 -12.79 -28.18 15.08
CA ASP A 456 -12.22 -27.21 16.01
C ASP A 456 -12.41 -27.60 17.49
N ALA A 457 -13.53 -28.26 17.83
CA ALA A 457 -13.74 -28.76 19.19
C ALA A 457 -12.79 -29.93 19.49
N GLU A 458 -12.49 -30.77 18.50
CA GLU A 458 -11.52 -31.85 18.65
C GLU A 458 -10.09 -31.32 18.74
N ALA A 459 -9.74 -30.28 17.98
CA ALA A 459 -8.44 -29.62 18.04
C ALA A 459 -8.14 -29.07 19.44
N ILE A 460 -9.09 -28.32 20.04
CA ILE A 460 -8.95 -27.80 21.42
C ILE A 460 -8.68 -28.95 22.42
N LEU A 461 -9.37 -30.08 22.28
CA LEU A 461 -9.18 -31.22 23.18
C LEU A 461 -7.88 -32.00 22.92
N GLN A 462 -7.31 -31.91 21.71
CA GLN A 462 -6.05 -32.56 21.36
C GLN A 462 -4.85 -31.77 21.87
N GLU A 463 -4.87 -30.44 21.76
CA GLU A 463 -3.81 -29.55 22.25
C GLU A 463 -3.68 -29.57 23.78
N ALA A 464 -4.75 -29.97 24.47
CA ALA A 464 -4.78 -30.15 25.93
C ALA A 464 -4.11 -31.43 26.45
N ARG A 465 -3.70 -32.35 25.55
CA ARG A 465 -3.07 -33.64 25.89
C ARG A 465 -1.57 -33.59 25.69
#